data_AF-A0A2H6N6G5-F1
#
_entry.id   AF-A0A2H6N6G5-F1
#
_cell.length_a   1.000
_cell.length_b   1.000
_cell.length_c   1.000
_cell.angle_alpha   90.00
_cell.angle_beta   90.00
_cell.angle_gamma   90.00
#
_symmetry.space_group_name_H-M   'P 1'
#
loop_
_entity.id
_entity.type
_entity.pdbx_description
1 polymer ?
#
loop_
_entity_poly.entity_id
_entity_poly.type
_entity_poly.pdbx_seq_one_letter_code
_entity_poly.pdbx_strand_id
1 'polypeptide(L)'
;GIKECQYQFRHRRWNCSTVDNNSVFGRVMQIGSRETAFTYAVSAAGVVNAMSRACREGELSSCGCSRAARPKDLPRDWLWGGCGDNVDYGYRFAKEFVDARERERIYQKGSYESARILMNIHNNEAGRRTVYS
;
A
#
# COMPACT_ATOMS: atom_id res chain seq x y z
N GLY A 1 7.26 3.35 0.48
CA GLY A 1 6.41 4.00 -0.54
C GLY A 1 7.18 5.10 -1.26
N ILE A 2 7.20 6.32 -0.74
CA ILE A 2 7.73 7.49 -1.47
C ILE A 2 9.21 7.42 -1.82
N LYS A 3 10.07 6.92 -0.93
CA LYS A 3 11.49 6.70 -1.27
C LYS A 3 11.66 5.81 -2.50
N GLU A 4 10.82 4.77 -2.63
CA GLU A 4 10.81 3.89 -3.81
C GLU A 4 10.27 4.62 -5.04
N CYS A 5 9.24 5.44 -4.88
CA CYS A 5 8.73 6.28 -5.97
C CYS A 5 9.81 7.23 -6.52
N GLN A 6 10.53 7.92 -5.64
CA GLN A 6 11.66 8.78 -6.00
C GLN A 6 12.76 7.98 -6.68
N TYR A 7 13.07 6.79 -6.18
CA TYR A 7 14.05 5.89 -6.79
C TYR A 7 13.65 5.49 -8.22
N GLN A 8 12.41 5.05 -8.44
CA GLN A 8 11.90 4.64 -9.76
C GLN A 8 11.89 5.79 -10.78
N PHE A 9 11.61 7.01 -10.32
CA PHE A 9 11.47 8.20 -11.17
C PHE A 9 12.67 9.15 -11.16
N ARG A 10 13.81 8.76 -10.54
CA ARG A 10 15.00 9.62 -10.36
C ARG A 10 15.60 10.24 -11.63
N HIS A 11 15.35 9.65 -12.80
CA HIS A 11 15.82 10.13 -14.11
C HIS A 11 14.68 10.62 -15.01
N ARG A 12 13.50 10.91 -14.44
CA ARG A 12 12.32 11.43 -15.16
C ARG A 12 12.12 12.91 -14.83
N ARG A 13 11.40 13.63 -15.72
CA ARG A 13 11.06 15.05 -15.50
C ARG A 13 10.26 15.26 -14.21
N TRP A 14 9.32 14.36 -13.95
CA TRP A 14 8.68 14.23 -12.66
C TRP A 14 9.42 13.15 -11.86
N ASN A 15 10.04 13.52 -10.75
CA ASN A 15 10.92 12.66 -9.94
C ASN A 15 10.28 12.20 -8.62
N CYS A 16 8.95 12.30 -8.51
CA CYS A 16 8.21 11.99 -7.28
C CYS A 16 8.63 12.80 -6.04
N SER A 17 9.16 14.02 -6.24
CA SER A 17 9.35 14.97 -5.15
C SER A 17 7.99 15.37 -4.58
N THR A 18 7.75 15.08 -3.30
CA THR A 18 6.57 15.55 -2.57
C THR A 18 6.83 16.97 -2.10
N VAL A 19 5.96 17.92 -2.47
CA VAL A 19 6.14 19.36 -2.14
C VAL A 19 6.00 19.63 -0.64
N ASP A 20 5.32 18.74 0.11
CA ASP A 20 5.17 18.83 1.56
C ASP A 20 5.53 17.51 2.25
N ASN A 21 6.40 17.61 3.25
CA ASN A 21 6.84 16.52 4.13
C ASN A 21 5.74 15.97 5.06
N ASN A 22 4.48 16.45 4.98
CA ASN A 22 3.51 16.24 6.06
C ASN A 22 2.44 15.18 5.82
N SER A 23 2.11 14.77 4.58
CA SER A 23 1.33 13.52 4.38
C SER A 23 1.28 13.08 2.92
N VAL A 24 1.62 11.82 2.65
CA VAL A 24 1.38 11.14 1.36
C VAL A 24 0.09 10.34 1.32
N PHE A 25 -0.72 10.52 2.36
CA PHE A 25 -2.05 9.95 2.50
C PHE A 25 -3.01 11.13 2.53
N GLY A 26 -3.88 11.29 1.52
CA GLY A 26 -4.72 12.48 1.31
C GLY A 26 -4.59 13.05 -0.12
N ARG A 27 -5.00 14.30 -0.37
CA ARG A 27 -4.80 14.97 -1.68
C ARG A 27 -3.31 15.33 -1.89
N VAL A 28 -2.47 14.31 -2.14
CA VAL A 28 -1.02 14.47 -2.38
C VAL A 28 -0.75 15.17 -3.71
N MET A 29 -1.60 14.92 -4.71
CA MET A 29 -1.60 15.65 -5.97
C MET A 29 -3.02 16.09 -6.28
N GLN A 30 -3.17 17.29 -6.84
CA GLN A 30 -4.46 17.89 -7.22
C GLN A 30 -4.92 17.48 -8.63
N ILE A 31 -4.08 16.75 -9.38
CA ILE A 31 -4.36 16.33 -10.75
C ILE A 31 -4.51 14.80 -10.80
N GLY A 32 -5.47 14.29 -11.58
CA GLY A 32 -5.64 12.86 -11.85
C GLY A 32 -4.71 12.41 -12.97
N SER A 33 -3.42 12.22 -12.65
CA SER A 33 -2.37 11.86 -13.61
C SER A 33 -1.91 10.40 -13.44
N ARG A 34 -1.12 9.89 -14.39
CA ARG A 34 -0.52 8.55 -14.29
C ARG A 34 0.47 8.47 -13.13
N GLU A 35 1.18 9.55 -12.89
CA GLU A 35 2.11 9.74 -11.77
C GLU A 35 1.36 9.73 -10.44
N THR A 36 0.15 10.30 -10.40
CA THR A 36 -0.75 10.23 -9.24
C THR A 36 -1.15 8.80 -8.97
N ALA A 37 -1.61 8.07 -9.99
CA ALA A 37 -1.98 6.68 -9.84
C ALA A 37 -0.84 5.82 -9.28
N PHE A 38 0.38 6.00 -9.79
CA PHE A 38 1.55 5.31 -9.28
C PHE A 38 1.85 5.67 -7.82
N THR A 39 1.76 6.95 -7.46
CA THR A 39 2.04 7.43 -6.09
C THR A 39 1.09 6.81 -5.07
N TYR A 40 -0.21 6.72 -5.37
CA TYR A 40 -1.19 6.05 -4.50
C TYR A 40 -0.88 4.54 -4.39
N ALA A 41 -0.64 3.87 -5.50
CA ALA A 41 -0.30 2.44 -5.51
C ALA A 41 0.96 2.11 -4.72
N VAL A 42 2.09 2.79 -4.98
CA VAL A 42 3.37 2.53 -4.29
C VAL A 42 3.34 2.92 -2.81
N SER A 43 2.51 3.91 -2.44
CA SER A 43 2.31 4.27 -1.04
C SER A 43 1.51 3.20 -0.30
N ALA A 44 0.41 2.72 -0.89
CA ALA A 44 -0.40 1.65 -0.32
C ALA A 44 0.39 0.33 -0.21
N ALA A 45 1.12 -0.05 -1.26
CA ALA A 45 2.04 -1.20 -1.24
C ALA A 45 3.10 -1.06 -0.14
N GLY A 46 3.64 0.15 0.02
CA GLY A 46 4.63 0.45 1.05
C GLY A 46 4.09 0.26 2.47
N VAL A 47 2.84 0.61 2.74
CA VAL A 47 2.20 0.39 4.05
C VAL A 47 2.00 -1.11 4.31
N VAL A 48 1.53 -1.88 3.32
CA VAL A 48 1.40 -3.34 3.45
C VAL A 48 2.74 -3.95 3.84
N ASN A 49 3.79 -3.67 3.05
CA ASN A 49 5.12 -4.23 3.29
C ASN A 49 5.69 -3.85 4.67
N ALA A 50 5.58 -2.57 5.06
CA ALA A 50 6.10 -2.10 6.35
C ALA A 50 5.39 -2.76 7.54
N MET A 51 4.05 -2.83 7.50
CA MET A 51 3.27 -3.41 8.60
C MET A 51 3.43 -4.92 8.70
N SER A 52 3.49 -5.62 7.56
CA SER A 52 3.72 -7.06 7.54
C SER A 52 5.06 -7.46 8.12
N ARG A 53 6.10 -6.65 7.87
CA ARG A 53 7.43 -6.84 8.43
C ARG A 53 7.50 -6.49 9.92
N ALA A 54 6.86 -5.40 10.34
CA ALA A 54 6.78 -5.03 11.76
C ALA A 54 6.09 -6.13 12.59
N CYS A 55 5.07 -6.81 12.03
CA CYS A 55 4.46 -7.99 12.65
C CYS A 55 5.42 -9.17 12.80
N ARG A 56 6.27 -9.42 11.79
CA ARG A 56 7.29 -10.48 11.83
C ARG A 56 8.36 -10.17 12.88
N GLU A 57 8.76 -8.91 12.99
CA GLU A 57 9.80 -8.45 13.91
C GLU A 57 9.30 -8.30 15.35
N GLY A 58 7.99 -8.44 15.58
CA GLY A 58 7.40 -8.34 16.91
C GLY A 58 7.30 -6.90 17.44
N GLU A 59 7.42 -5.91 16.55
CA GLU A 59 7.32 -4.49 16.92
C GLU A 59 5.87 -4.07 17.27
N LEU A 60 4.88 -4.87 16.86
CA LEU A 60 3.46 -4.61 17.04
C LEU A 60 2.83 -5.68 17.93
N SER A 61 2.18 -5.27 19.02
CA SER A 61 1.47 -6.18 19.94
C SER A 61 0.17 -6.75 19.37
N SER A 62 -0.36 -6.14 18.31
CA SER A 62 -1.63 -6.47 17.66
C SER A 62 -1.52 -7.60 16.63
N CYS A 63 -0.31 -8.03 16.29
CA CYS A 63 -0.07 -9.07 15.29
C CYS A 63 1.19 -9.89 15.63
N GLY A 64 1.46 -10.91 14.81
CA GLY A 64 2.67 -11.73 14.88
C GLY A 64 2.98 -12.33 13.52
N CYS A 65 3.79 -13.38 13.50
CA CYS A 65 4.19 -14.08 12.27
C CYS A 65 3.01 -14.49 11.38
N SER A 66 3.28 -14.62 10.09
CA SER A 66 2.35 -15.20 9.12
C SER A 66 1.83 -16.57 9.58
N ARG A 67 0.53 -16.80 9.37
CA ARG A 67 -0.12 -18.10 9.56
C ARG A 67 -0.22 -18.89 8.25
N ALA A 68 0.61 -18.56 7.26
CA ALA A 68 0.61 -19.22 5.96
C ALA A 68 0.87 -20.72 6.12
N ALA A 69 -0.01 -21.52 5.53
CA ALA A 69 0.17 -22.96 5.46
C ALA A 69 1.39 -23.30 4.61
N ARG A 70 1.97 -24.48 4.87
CA ARG A 70 3.01 -25.06 4.02
C ARG A 70 2.52 -25.09 2.55
N PRO A 71 3.30 -24.55 1.60
CA PRO A 71 2.96 -24.66 0.18
C PRO A 71 2.83 -26.11 -0.26
N LYS A 72 1.82 -26.42 -1.09
CA LYS A 72 1.52 -27.78 -1.53
C LYS A 72 2.61 -28.35 -2.44
N ASP A 73 3.29 -27.47 -3.14
CA ASP A 73 4.39 -27.69 -4.07
C ASP A 73 5.76 -27.79 -3.39
N LEU A 74 5.87 -27.51 -2.09
CA LEU A 74 7.14 -27.59 -1.36
C LEU A 74 7.58 -29.06 -1.19
N PRO A 75 8.77 -29.45 -1.72
CA PRO A 75 9.28 -30.81 -1.61
C PRO A 75 9.30 -31.32 -0.16
N ARG A 76 8.91 -32.59 0.07
CA ARG A 76 8.69 -33.13 1.42
C ARG A 76 9.91 -33.09 2.33
N ASP A 77 11.09 -33.16 1.74
CA ASP A 77 12.41 -33.07 2.37
C ASP A 77 12.73 -31.65 2.87
N TRP A 78 12.03 -30.63 2.38
CA TRP A 78 12.17 -29.25 2.86
C TRP A 78 11.31 -29.02 4.09
N LEU A 79 11.88 -28.40 5.12
CA LEU A 79 11.16 -27.97 6.32
C LEU A 79 10.47 -26.63 6.06
N TRP A 80 9.17 -26.55 6.35
CA TRP A 80 8.42 -25.30 6.38
C TRP A 80 8.37 -24.78 7.81
N GLY A 81 8.79 -23.53 8.01
CA GLY A 81 8.80 -22.93 9.34
C GLY A 81 9.48 -21.56 9.35
N GLY A 82 9.77 -21.09 10.56
CA GLY A 82 10.26 -19.73 10.80
C GLY A 82 9.13 -18.71 10.94
N CYS A 83 9.51 -17.43 11.03
CA CYS A 83 8.59 -16.32 11.13
C CYS A 83 8.56 -15.55 9.80
N GLY A 84 7.48 -15.73 9.03
CA GLY A 84 7.25 -14.98 7.79
C GLY A 84 6.48 -13.68 8.01
N ASP A 85 6.59 -12.76 7.05
CA ASP A 85 5.85 -11.50 7.03
C ASP A 85 4.33 -11.73 7.03
N ASN A 86 3.60 -11.03 7.90
CA ASN A 86 2.14 -11.18 8.00
C ASN A 86 1.43 -10.28 6.98
N VAL A 87 1.41 -10.72 5.73
CA VAL A 87 0.87 -9.96 4.59
C VAL A 87 -0.64 -9.72 4.69
N ASP A 88 -1.39 -10.65 5.31
CA ASP A 88 -2.82 -10.48 5.56
C ASP A 88 -3.10 -9.32 6.54
N TYR A 89 -2.37 -9.25 7.65
CA TYR A 89 -2.49 -8.13 8.59
C TYR A 89 -2.14 -6.80 7.92
N GLY A 90 -0.99 -6.75 7.22
CA GLY A 90 -0.54 -5.55 6.54
C GLY A 90 -1.54 -5.06 5.48
N TYR A 91 -2.17 -5.98 4.74
CA TYR A 91 -3.21 -5.66 3.77
C TYR A 91 -4.44 -5.02 4.42
N ARG A 92 -4.95 -5.63 5.50
CA ARG A 92 -6.13 -5.12 6.23
C ARG A 92 -5.84 -3.75 6.84
N PHE A 93 -4.70 -3.60 7.49
CA PHE A 93 -4.26 -2.33 8.05
C PHE A 93 -4.15 -1.25 6.97
N ALA A 94 -3.47 -1.54 5.86
CA ALA A 94 -3.29 -0.58 4.78
C ALA A 94 -4.63 -0.17 4.14
N LYS A 95 -5.60 -1.08 4.04
CA LYS A 95 -6.94 -0.78 3.54
C LYS A 95 -7.67 0.21 4.43
N GLU A 96 -7.62 0.01 5.74
CA GLU A 96 -8.29 0.90 6.71
C GLU A 96 -7.57 2.25 6.79
N PHE A 97 -6.24 2.24 6.90
CA PHE A 97 -5.44 3.44 7.10
C PHE A 97 -5.35 4.33 5.85
N VAL A 98 -5.03 3.75 4.68
CA VAL A 98 -4.79 4.52 3.45
C VAL A 98 -6.10 5.02 2.85
N ASP A 99 -7.19 4.23 2.92
CA ASP A 99 -8.47 4.63 2.35
C ASP A 99 -9.30 5.53 3.30
N ALA A 100 -8.91 5.69 4.57
CA ALA A 100 -9.66 6.48 5.56
C ALA A 100 -10.02 7.88 5.04
N ARG A 101 -9.02 8.63 4.54
CA ARG A 101 -9.22 10.00 4.05
C ARG A 101 -10.09 10.10 2.80
N GLU A 102 -10.07 9.07 1.95
CA GLU A 102 -10.90 9.01 0.75
C GLU A 102 -12.36 8.68 1.10
N ARG A 103 -12.60 8.01 2.24
CA ARG A 103 -13.95 7.66 2.72
C ARG A 103 -14.61 8.72 3.59
N GLU A 104 -13.83 9.60 4.22
CA GLU A 104 -14.36 10.74 5.00
C GLU A 104 -15.12 11.77 4.16
N ARG A 105 -14.82 11.85 2.85
CA ARG A 105 -15.38 12.87 1.97
C ARG A 105 -16.47 12.29 1.09
N ILE A 106 -17.69 12.79 1.25
CA ILE A 106 -18.83 12.43 0.41
C ILE A 106 -19.02 13.55 -0.61
N TYR A 107 -18.85 13.22 -1.90
CA TYR A 107 -19.17 14.10 -3.01
C TYR A 107 -20.40 13.59 -3.75
N GLN A 108 -21.07 14.47 -4.48
CA GLN A 108 -22.20 14.11 -5.31
C GLN A 108 -21.80 13.03 -6.31
N LYS A 109 -22.59 11.96 -6.42
CA LYS A 109 -22.34 10.87 -7.37
C LYS A 109 -22.30 11.42 -8.79
N GLY A 110 -21.25 11.06 -9.54
CA GLY A 110 -21.02 11.53 -10.90
C GLY A 110 -20.26 12.86 -11.00
N SER A 111 -19.95 13.52 -9.88
CA SER A 111 -19.03 14.66 -9.86
C SER A 111 -17.59 14.23 -10.21
N TYR A 112 -16.79 15.20 -10.65
CA TYR A 112 -15.36 15.01 -10.90
C TYR A 112 -14.64 14.50 -9.63
N GLU A 113 -14.99 15.04 -8.47
CA GLU A 113 -14.43 14.66 -7.17
C GLU A 113 -14.80 13.22 -6.80
N SER A 114 -16.03 12.80 -7.08
CA SER A 114 -16.46 11.41 -6.89
C SER A 114 -15.66 10.44 -7.76
N ALA A 115 -15.44 10.77 -9.05
CA ALA A 115 -14.61 9.96 -9.94
C ALA A 115 -13.15 9.87 -9.45
N ARG A 116 -12.63 10.97 -8.90
CA ARG A 116 -11.27 11.05 -8.36
C ARG A 116 -11.08 10.15 -7.12
N ILE A 117 -12.03 10.17 -6.18
CA ILE A 117 -12.00 9.26 -5.01
C ILE A 117 -11.96 7.81 -5.47
N LEU A 118 -12.82 7.44 -6.43
CA LEU A 118 -12.88 6.08 -6.95
C LEU A 118 -11.56 5.67 -7.62
N MET A 119 -10.94 6.58 -8.38
CA MET A 119 -9.60 6.37 -8.94
C MET A 119 -8.56 6.14 -7.84
N ASN A 120 -8.55 6.96 -6.78
CA ASN A 120 -7.60 6.83 -5.67
C ASN A 120 -7.76 5.49 -4.94
N ILE A 121 -8.99 5.10 -4.59
CA ILE A 121 -9.29 3.81 -3.94
C ILE A 121 -8.86 2.65 -4.84
N HIS A 122 -9.13 2.73 -6.14
CA HIS A 122 -8.71 1.73 -7.12
C HIS A 122 -7.19 1.58 -7.16
N ASN A 123 -6.45 2.69 -7.23
CA ASN A 123 -4.99 2.67 -7.27
C ASN A 123 -4.37 2.17 -5.96
N ASN A 124 -4.95 2.53 -4.81
CA ASN A 124 -4.55 1.97 -3.52
C ASN A 124 -4.71 0.45 -3.48
N GLU A 125 -5.87 -0.03 -3.94
CA GLU A 125 -6.16 -1.46 -4.02
C GLU A 125 -5.19 -2.19 -4.94
N ALA A 126 -4.88 -1.62 -6.11
CA ALA A 126 -3.89 -2.17 -7.02
C ALA A 126 -2.53 -2.34 -6.32
N GLY A 127 -2.06 -1.31 -5.61
CA GLY A 127 -0.82 -1.36 -4.84
C GLY A 127 -0.83 -2.39 -3.72
N ARG A 128 -1.91 -2.48 -2.94
CA ARG A 128 -2.04 -3.48 -1.87
C ARG A 128 -2.00 -4.91 -2.42
N ARG A 129 -2.70 -5.15 -3.53
CA ARG A 129 -2.76 -6.47 -4.17
C ARG A 129 -1.40 -6.94 -4.66
N THR A 130 -0.57 -6.06 -5.24
CA THR A 130 0.77 -6.44 -5.71
C THR A 130 1.66 -7.03 -4.61
N VAL A 131 1.45 -6.64 -3.34
CA VAL A 131 2.19 -7.19 -2.20
C VAL A 131 1.51 -8.44 -1.63
N TYR A 132 0.18 -8.52 -1.72
CA TYR A 132 -0.62 -9.61 -1.15
C TYR A 132 -0.69 -10.86 -2.03
N SER A 133 -0.69 -10.69 -3.36
CA SER A 133 -0.90 -11.76 -4.34
C SER A 133 0.35 -12.58 -4.60
#